data_AF-A0A443N3Q1-F1
#
_entry.id   AF-A0A443N3Q1-F1
#
_cell.length_a   1.000
_cell.length_b   1.000
_cell.length_c   1.000
_cell.angle_alpha   90.00
_cell.angle_beta   90.00
_cell.angle_gamma   90.00
#
_symmetry.space_group_name_H-M   'P 1'
#
loop_
_entity.id
_entity.type
_entity.pdbx_description
1 polymer ?
#
loop_
_entity_poly.entity_id
_entity_poly.type
_entity_poly.pdbx_seq_one_letter_code
_entity_poly.pdbx_strand_id
1 'polypeptide(L)'
;MSFSSMPTSPDCVVFAILNHIPFDNILINTYSPGAQSRHSYIRWKGVSPLFSSSTNPIFYNGLFYCLGLQGNLGVYNVSENTWNVLKERKPLQLPI
;
A
#
# COMPACT_ATOMS: atom_id res chain seq x y z
N MET A 1 0.40 -5.36 6.89
CA MET A 1 -1.10 -5.26 6.91
C MET A 1 -1.48 -3.99 7.67
N SER A 2 -2.60 -3.37 7.34
CA SER A 2 -3.10 -2.16 8.00
C SER A 2 -4.62 -2.03 7.90
N PHE A 3 -5.20 -1.12 8.67
CA PHE A 3 -6.64 -0.85 8.75
C PHE A 3 -6.88 0.64 8.46
N SER A 4 -7.97 0.97 7.75
CA SER A 4 -8.33 2.37 7.51
C SER A 4 -9.02 3.04 8.70
N SER A 5 -9.65 2.25 9.56
CA SER A 5 -10.32 2.70 10.78
C SER A 5 -10.27 1.58 11.82
N MET A 6 -11.11 1.66 12.86
CA MET A 6 -11.21 0.60 13.86
C MET A 6 -11.63 -0.73 13.18
N PRO A 7 -10.97 -1.88 13.45
CA PRO A 7 -11.23 -3.14 12.74
C PRO A 7 -12.68 -3.64 12.82
N THR A 8 -13.43 -3.21 13.84
CA THR A 8 -14.85 -3.55 14.04
C THR A 8 -15.80 -2.60 13.30
N SER A 9 -15.29 -1.51 12.75
CA SER A 9 -16.11 -0.55 12.01
C SER A 9 -16.55 -1.13 10.66
N PRO A 10 -17.83 -0.97 10.26
CA PRO A 10 -18.32 -1.48 8.98
C PRO A 10 -17.67 -0.77 7.77
N ASP A 11 -17.14 0.44 7.97
CA ASP A 11 -16.44 1.22 6.96
C ASP A 11 -14.94 0.90 6.86
N CYS A 12 -14.42 0.03 7.74
CA CYS A 12 -13.01 -0.30 7.76
C CYS A 12 -12.61 -1.06 6.48
N VAL A 13 -11.50 -0.65 5.89
CA VAL A 13 -10.79 -1.37 4.84
C VAL A 13 -9.56 -2.01 5.48
N VAL A 14 -9.52 -3.34 5.44
CA VAL A 14 -8.32 -4.12 5.73
C VAL A 14 -7.46 -4.13 4.49
N PHE A 15 -6.20 -3.73 4.61
CA PHE A 15 -5.24 -3.69 3.51
C PHE A 15 -4.05 -4.59 3.81
N ALA A 16 -3.71 -5.45 2.85
CA ALA A 16 -2.49 -6.23 2.88
C ALA A 16 -1.73 -6.07 1.56
N ILE A 17 -0.41 -5.89 1.68
CA ILE A 17 0.53 -5.91 0.56
C ILE A 17 1.45 -7.10 0.75
N LEU A 18 1.67 -7.83 -0.33
CA LEU A 18 2.57 -8.98 -0.39
C LEU A 18 3.43 -8.81 -1.64
N ASN A 19 4.65 -9.34 -1.61
CA ASN A 19 5.42 -9.56 -2.82
C ASN A 19 5.17 -11.00 -3.31
N HIS A 20 5.13 -11.18 -4.63
CA HIS A 20 5.15 -12.51 -5.23
C HIS A 20 6.59 -12.82 -5.68
N ILE A 21 6.97 -14.09 -5.83
CA ILE A 21 8.25 -14.49 -6.44
C ILE A 21 8.03 -14.68 -7.96
N PRO A 22 8.89 -14.15 -8.84
CA PRO A 22 10.03 -13.28 -8.56
C PRO A 22 9.56 -11.92 -8.04
N PHE A 23 10.37 -11.26 -7.20
CA PHE A 23 10.04 -10.05 -6.43
C PHE A 23 9.75 -8.79 -7.26
N ASP A 24 9.35 -8.94 -8.53
CA ASP A 24 9.01 -7.87 -9.47
C ASP A 24 7.51 -7.53 -9.48
N ASN A 25 6.72 -8.21 -8.65
CA ASN A 25 5.28 -8.00 -8.52
C ASN A 25 4.88 -7.73 -7.07
N ILE A 26 3.93 -6.82 -6.90
CA ILE A 26 3.18 -6.69 -5.65
C ILE A 26 1.77 -7.23 -5.84
N LEU A 27 1.26 -7.79 -4.75
CA LEU A 27 -0.12 -8.23 -4.59
C LEU A 27 -0.76 -7.35 -3.53
N ILE A 28 -1.86 -6.70 -3.89
CA ILE A 28 -2.66 -5.91 -2.97
C ILE A 28 -3.97 -6.64 -2.75
N ASN A 29 -4.27 -6.89 -1.47
CA ASN A 29 -5.55 -7.42 -1.03
C ASN A 29 -6.24 -6.36 -0.18
N THR A 30 -7.48 -6.04 -0.54
CA THR A 30 -8.36 -5.23 0.31
C THR A 30 -9.61 -5.98 0.68
N TYR A 31 -10.08 -5.80 1.91
CA TYR A 31 -11.34 -6.36 2.39
C TYR A 31 -12.10 -5.34 3.22
N SER A 32 -13.41 -5.22 3.01
CA SER A 32 -14.29 -4.38 3.84
C SER A 32 -15.36 -5.24 4.51
N PRO A 33 -15.41 -5.33 5.85
CA PRO A 33 -16.38 -6.17 6.56
C PRO A 33 -17.84 -5.81 6.25
N GLY A 34 -18.14 -4.51 6.08
CA GLY A 34 -19.50 -4.03 5.83
C GLY A 34 -19.94 -4.06 4.36
N ALA A 35 -19.06 -4.41 3.42
CA ALA A 35 -19.39 -4.44 2.00
C ALA A 35 -19.34 -5.89 1.51
N GLN A 36 -20.51 -6.44 1.14
CA GLN A 36 -20.65 -7.82 0.63
C GLN A 36 -19.68 -8.20 -0.50
N SER A 37 -19.07 -7.22 -1.19
CA SER A 37 -18.30 -7.44 -2.42
C SER A 37 -17.00 -6.63 -2.55
N ARG A 38 -16.54 -5.86 -1.55
CA ARG A 38 -15.25 -5.13 -1.65
C ARG A 38 -14.06 -5.99 -1.21
N HIS A 39 -13.92 -7.15 -1.85
CA HIS A 39 -12.66 -7.87 -1.88
C HIS A 39 -11.96 -7.55 -3.20
N SER A 40 -10.78 -6.94 -3.14
CA SER A 40 -9.95 -6.75 -4.34
C SER A 40 -8.66 -7.54 -4.20
N TYR A 41 -8.23 -8.15 -5.30
CA TYR A 41 -6.94 -8.82 -5.46
C TYR A 41 -6.31 -8.27 -6.74
N ILE A 42 -5.18 -7.58 -6.61
CA ILE A 42 -4.56 -6.89 -7.75
C ILE A 42 -3.08 -7.17 -7.77
N ARG A 43 -2.64 -7.60 -8.95
CA ARG A 43 -1.23 -7.82 -9.26
C ARG A 43 -0.72 -6.65 -10.09
N TRP A 44 0.22 -5.91 -9.52
CA TRP A 44 0.98 -4.91 -10.26
C TRP A 44 2.32 -5.51 -10.66
N LYS A 45 2.63 -5.49 -11.96
CA LYS A 45 3.85 -6.04 -12.53
C LYS A 45 4.90 -4.97 -12.77
N GLY A 46 6.18 -5.37 -12.74
CA GLY A 46 7.30 -4.46 -13.02
C GLY A 46 7.42 -3.35 -11.96
N VAL A 47 6.97 -3.61 -10.74
CA VAL A 47 7.01 -2.62 -9.68
C VAL A 47 8.42 -2.60 -9.11
N SER A 48 9.17 -1.58 -9.51
CA SER A 48 10.41 -1.19 -8.88
C SER A 48 10.18 0.08 -8.06
N PRO A 49 10.67 0.16 -6.82
CA PRO A 49 11.51 -0.83 -6.13
C PRO A 49 10.69 -1.77 -5.22
N LEU A 50 11.39 -2.65 -4.49
CA LEU A 50 10.81 -3.75 -3.71
C LEU A 50 9.96 -3.28 -2.53
N PHE A 51 8.67 -3.66 -2.53
CA PHE A 51 7.79 -3.58 -1.38
C PHE A 51 7.56 -5.00 -0.84
N SER A 52 8.05 -5.27 0.37
CA SER A 52 7.92 -6.59 1.00
C SER A 52 6.61 -6.75 1.78
N SER A 53 6.24 -8.00 2.06
CA SER A 53 5.18 -8.34 3.01
C SER A 53 5.48 -7.87 4.45
N SER A 54 6.74 -7.60 4.77
CA SER A 54 7.19 -7.04 6.05
C SER A 54 7.08 -5.52 6.14
N THR A 55 6.56 -4.85 5.10
CA THR A 55 6.22 -3.43 5.21
C THR A 55 5.11 -3.23 6.24
N ASN A 56 5.14 -2.09 6.93
CA ASN A 56 4.10 -1.65 7.85
C ASN A 56 3.27 -0.56 7.15
N PRO A 57 2.18 -0.91 6.44
CA PRO A 57 1.40 0.10 5.75
C PRO A 57 0.71 1.01 6.76
N ILE A 58 0.58 2.27 6.42
CA ILE A 58 -0.10 3.27 7.25
C ILE A 58 -1.27 3.81 6.46
N PHE A 59 -2.44 3.90 7.09
CA PHE A 59 -3.56 4.64 6.53
C PHE A 59 -3.51 6.09 6.98
N TYR A 60 -3.55 7.01 6.01
CA TYR A 60 -3.60 8.44 6.29
C TYR A 60 -4.33 9.15 5.16
N ASN A 61 -5.23 10.06 5.52
CA ASN A 61 -5.96 10.91 4.57
C ASN A 61 -6.59 10.14 3.38
N GLY A 62 -7.23 8.99 3.65
CA GLY A 62 -7.89 8.19 2.63
C GLY A 62 -6.99 7.24 1.83
N LEU A 63 -5.69 7.22 2.08
CA LEU A 63 -4.69 6.48 1.31
C LEU A 63 -3.89 5.52 2.19
N PHE A 64 -3.46 4.40 1.61
CA PHE A 64 -2.51 3.49 2.23
C PHE A 64 -1.09 3.77 1.72
N TYR A 65 -0.17 3.98 2.64
CA TYR A 65 1.24 4.25 2.36
C TYR A 65 2.09 3.04 2.77
N CYS A 66 2.96 2.58 1.88
CA CYS A 66 3.89 1.49 2.14
C CYS A 66 5.32 1.98 1.93
N LEU A 67 6.18 1.89 2.94
CA LEU A 67 7.60 2.21 2.80
C LEU A 67 8.33 1.02 2.17
N GLY A 68 8.91 1.19 0.99
CA GLY A 68 9.70 0.17 0.32
C GLY A 68 11.11 0.05 0.92
N LEU A 69 11.79 -1.04 0.58
CA LEU A 69 13.13 -1.35 1.12
C LEU A 69 14.21 -0.34 0.70
N GLN A 70 13.95 0.45 -0.34
CA GLN A 70 14.88 1.46 -0.86
C GLN A 70 14.49 2.88 -0.43
N GLY A 71 13.59 3.05 0.55
CA GLY A 71 13.16 4.36 1.05
C GLY A 71 12.12 5.08 0.19
N ASN A 72 11.70 4.44 -0.89
CA ASN A 72 10.59 4.87 -1.73
C ASN A 72 9.23 4.68 -1.02
N LEU A 73 8.24 5.50 -1.36
CA LEU A 73 6.92 5.46 -0.74
C LEU A 73 5.86 5.07 -1.76
N GLY A 74 5.31 3.87 -1.61
CA GLY A 74 4.19 3.37 -2.40
C GLY A 74 2.88 3.87 -1.81
N VAL A 75 1.93 4.21 -2.68
CA VAL A 75 0.65 4.80 -2.32
C VAL A 75 -0.44 4.02 -3.03
N TYR A 76 -1.36 3.48 -2.25
CA TYR A 76 -2.55 2.81 -2.75
C TYR A 76 -3.79 3.63 -2.44
N ASN A 77 -4.58 3.94 -3.48
CA ASN A 77 -5.88 4.56 -3.36
C ASN A 77 -6.97 3.50 -3.51
N VAL A 78 -7.74 3.28 -2.44
CA VAL A 78 -8.81 2.27 -2.42
C VAL A 78 -9.99 2.66 -3.32
N SER A 79 -10.33 3.96 -3.41
CA SER A 79 -11.51 4.39 -4.18
C SER A 79 -11.26 4.30 -5.69
N GLU A 80 -10.06 4.65 -6.13
CA GLU A 80 -9.65 4.64 -7.54
C GLU A 80 -9.00 3.33 -7.96
N ASN A 81 -8.63 2.50 -6.98
CA ASN A 81 -7.96 1.24 -7.19
C ASN A 81 -6.59 1.37 -7.90
N THR A 82 -5.83 2.39 -7.52
CA THR A 82 -4.55 2.74 -8.15
C THR A 82 -3.37 2.52 -7.21
N TRP A 83 -2.25 2.10 -7.77
CA TRP A 83 -0.96 2.03 -7.09
C TRP A 83 0.03 2.97 -7.74
N ASN A 84 0.66 3.82 -6.94
CA ASN A 84 1.68 4.77 -7.39
C ASN A 84 2.91 4.71 -6.48
N VAL A 85 4.10 4.88 -7.05
CA VAL A 85 5.32 5.07 -6.26
C VAL A 85 5.68 6.54 -6.32
N LEU A 86 5.68 7.21 -5.16
CA LEU A 86 6.16 8.58 -5.06
C LEU A 86 7.67 8.57 -5.33
N LYS A 87 8.11 9.36 -6.30
CA LYS A 87 9.53 9.55 -6.60
C LYS A 87 10.24 10.06 -5.36
N GLU A 88 11.46 9.58 -5.14
CA GLU A 88 12.34 10.07 -4.07
C GLU A 88 12.30 11.59 -4.02
N ARG A 89 11.98 12.15 -2.85
CA ARG A 89 12.35 13.53 -2.60
C ARG A 89 13.87 13.56 -2.61
N LYS A 90 14.46 14.50 -3.37
CA LYS A 90 15.89 14.81 -3.23
C LYS A 90 16.19 14.93 -1.74
N PRO A 91 17.31 14.37 -1.24
CA PRO A 91 17.70 14.54 0.16
C PRO A 91 17.57 16.01 0.53
N LEU A 92 16.98 16.30 1.70
CA LEU A 92 16.99 17.65 2.24
C LEU A 92 18.46 18.07 2.31
N GLN A 93 18.87 19.00 1.46
CA GLN A 93 20.18 19.62 1.57
C GLN A 93 20.11 20.46 2.85
N LEU A 94 20.70 19.93 3.92
CA LEU A 94 20.90 20.72 5.13
C LEU A 94 21.85 21.87 4.75
N PRO A 95 21.51 23.13 5.10
CA PRO A 95 22.45 24.22 4.91
C PRO A 95 23.73 23.90 5.70
N ILE A 96 24.87 23.98 5.00
CA ILE A 96 26.22 23.88 5.56
C ILE A 96 26.51 25.14 6.37
#